data_AF-A0A822F072-F1
#
_entry.id   AF-A0A822F072-F1
#
_cell.length_a   1.000
_cell.length_b   1.000
_cell.length_c   1.000
_cell.angle_alpha   90.00
_cell.angle_beta   90.00
_cell.angle_gamma   90.00
#
_symmetry.space_group_name_H-M   'P 1'
#
loop_
_entity.id
_entity.type
_entity.pdbx_description
1 polymer ?
#
loop_
_entity_poly.entity_id
_entity_poly.type
_entity_poly.pdbx_seq_one_letter_code
_entity_poly.pdbx_strand_id
1 'polypeptide(L)'
;MALLNNNHISLWNSTITDDMEYDDTILQAERAIEGGILPVRIAAGSSGSYFVRNLEGKNIGVFKPKDEEPYGRFNPKWSKWLQKTLCPCCFGRSCLVHNQGYLSEAGASLIDTKLRLNIVPKTRVIHLTADSFNYPAYQRHLIIAKREINESVGRHMHGRRVFEPTGLQAKVG
;
A
#
# COMPACT_ATOMS: atom_id res chain seq x y z
N MET A 1 15.49 -9.50 21.88
CA MET A 1 14.42 -10.46 21.55
C MET A 1 13.10 -9.72 21.49
N ALA A 2 12.67 -9.28 20.31
CA ALA A 2 11.37 -8.63 20.08
C ALA A 2 10.57 -9.50 19.10
N LEU A 3 9.98 -10.58 19.61
CA LEU A 3 9.09 -11.48 18.87
C LEU A 3 7.63 -11.00 18.96
N LEU A 4 7.32 -9.75 18.60
CA LEU A 4 5.97 -9.21 18.80
C LEU A 4 5.30 -8.49 17.62
N ASN A 5 5.86 -8.43 16.41
CA ASN A 5 5.16 -7.75 15.29
C ASN A 5 4.91 -8.55 14.01
N ASN A 6 5.57 -9.70 13.81
CA ASN A 6 5.37 -10.46 12.56
C ASN A 6 4.20 -11.46 12.64
N ASN A 7 3.92 -12.00 13.83
CA ASN A 7 2.83 -12.98 14.00
C ASN A 7 1.45 -12.37 13.98
N HIS A 8 1.30 -11.09 14.38
CA HIS A 8 0.00 -10.44 14.31
C HIS A 8 -0.35 -10.18 12.85
N ILE A 9 0.57 -9.66 12.03
CA ILE A 9 0.34 -9.37 10.61
C ILE A 9 -0.02 -10.64 9.82
N SER A 10 0.64 -11.77 10.08
CA SER A 10 0.30 -13.05 9.44
C SER A 10 -1.07 -13.60 9.85
N LEU A 11 -1.52 -13.37 11.09
CA LEU A 11 -2.84 -13.78 11.59
C LEU A 11 -4.02 -13.01 10.95
N TRP A 12 -3.83 -11.73 10.59
CA TRP A 12 -4.86 -10.96 9.88
C TRP A 12 -4.98 -11.34 8.40
N ASN A 13 -3.90 -11.83 7.77
CA ASN A 13 -3.95 -12.34 6.39
C ASN A 13 -4.62 -13.72 6.29
N SER A 14 -4.44 -14.58 7.29
CA SER A 14 -4.80 -16.00 7.22
C SER A 14 -6.25 -16.34 7.61
N THR A 15 -7.06 -15.35 8.04
CA THR A 15 -8.37 -15.65 8.64
C THR A 15 -9.59 -15.46 7.74
N ILE A 16 -9.47 -14.92 6.52
CA ILE A 16 -10.67 -14.57 5.72
C ILE A 16 -10.89 -15.42 4.46
N THR A 17 -9.87 -16.06 3.88
CA THR A 17 -10.04 -16.98 2.74
C THR A 17 -8.73 -17.73 2.47
N ASP A 18 -8.73 -19.05 2.60
CA ASP A 18 -7.61 -19.96 2.29
C ASP A 18 -7.41 -20.03 0.76
N ASP A 19 -6.82 -18.99 0.19
CA ASP A 19 -6.54 -18.88 -1.24
C ASP A 19 -5.04 -18.80 -1.46
N MET A 20 -4.43 -19.98 -1.44
CA MET A 20 -2.99 -20.16 -1.57
C MET A 20 -2.41 -19.45 -2.81
N GLU A 21 -3.18 -19.32 -3.89
CA GLU A 21 -2.75 -18.65 -5.12
C GLU A 21 -2.60 -17.14 -4.92
N TYR A 22 -3.55 -16.51 -4.21
CA TYR A 22 -3.47 -15.09 -3.89
C TYR A 22 -2.29 -14.82 -2.95
N ASP A 23 -2.13 -15.66 -1.92
CA ASP A 23 -1.05 -15.52 -0.94
C ASP A 23 0.33 -15.71 -1.57
N ASP A 24 0.48 -16.65 -2.51
CA ASP A 24 1.72 -16.81 -3.30
C ASP A 24 2.01 -15.55 -4.14
N THR A 25 0.97 -14.94 -4.74
CA THR A 25 1.13 -13.69 -5.49
C THR A 25 1.62 -12.54 -4.60
N ILE A 26 1.09 -12.43 -3.37
CA ILE A 26 1.56 -11.44 -2.39
C ILE A 26 3.02 -11.72 -1.99
N LEU A 27 3.36 -12.98 -1.73
CA LEU A 27 4.73 -13.36 -1.39
C LEU A 27 5.71 -13.05 -2.54
N GLN A 28 5.30 -13.28 -3.79
CA GLN A 28 6.10 -12.90 -4.96
C GLN A 28 6.30 -11.37 -5.04
N ALA A 29 5.29 -10.58 -4.71
CA ALA A 29 5.39 -9.13 -4.66
C ALA A 29 6.37 -8.65 -3.58
N GLU A 30 6.27 -9.20 -2.36
CA GLU A 30 7.17 -8.85 -1.26
C GLU A 30 8.62 -9.20 -1.59
N ARG A 31 8.87 -10.41 -2.12
CA ARG A 31 10.20 -10.83 -2.57
C ARG A 31 10.75 -9.94 -3.68
N ALA A 32 9.91 -9.52 -4.62
CA ALA A 32 10.33 -8.61 -5.68
C ALA A 32 10.76 -7.25 -5.12
N ILE A 33 10.00 -6.71 -4.17
CA ILE A 33 10.32 -5.46 -3.48
C ILE A 33 11.64 -5.58 -2.72
N GLU A 34 11.83 -6.66 -1.95
CA GLU A 34 13.07 -6.94 -1.23
C GLU A 34 14.27 -7.10 -2.19
N GLY A 35 14.03 -7.68 -3.37
CA GLY A 35 15.00 -7.79 -4.46
C GLY A 35 15.26 -6.49 -5.23
N GLY A 36 14.65 -5.36 -4.83
CA GLY A 36 14.83 -4.04 -5.46
C GLY A 36 13.94 -3.78 -6.68
N ILE A 37 13.04 -4.70 -7.03
CA ILE A 37 12.05 -4.52 -8.10
C ILE A 37 10.82 -3.84 -7.50
N LEU A 38 10.83 -2.52 -7.55
CA LEU A 38 9.79 -1.69 -6.94
C LEU A 38 8.50 -1.62 -7.80
N PRO A 39 7.31 -1.44 -7.20
CA PRO A 39 6.07 -1.16 -7.91
C PRO A 39 6.17 0.13 -8.74
N VAL A 40 5.57 0.15 -9.92
CA VAL A 40 5.65 1.28 -10.87
C VAL A 40 4.34 2.04 -10.91
N ARG A 41 4.39 3.38 -10.76
CA ARG A 41 3.20 4.22 -10.81
C ARG A 41 2.55 4.19 -12.19
N ILE A 42 1.22 4.06 -12.23
CA ILE A 42 0.43 4.07 -13.46
C ILE A 42 0.21 5.52 -13.91
N ALA A 43 0.82 5.92 -15.03
CA ALA A 43 0.77 7.31 -15.51
C ALA A 43 -0.63 7.74 -16.00
N ALA A 44 -1.40 6.82 -16.60
CA ALA A 44 -2.72 7.08 -17.16
C ALA A 44 -3.87 6.97 -16.14
N GLY A 45 -3.56 6.64 -14.87
CA GLY A 45 -4.55 6.38 -13.82
C GLY A 45 -4.79 7.56 -12.88
N SER A 46 -5.71 7.37 -11.92
CA SER A 46 -5.80 8.25 -10.75
C SER A 46 -4.49 8.22 -9.95
N SER A 47 -4.18 9.30 -9.24
CA SER A 47 -2.84 9.63 -8.74
C SER A 47 -2.19 8.66 -7.72
N GLY A 48 -2.80 7.51 -7.42
CA GLY A 48 -2.37 6.54 -6.42
C GLY A 48 -2.61 5.09 -6.83
N SER A 49 -2.22 4.70 -8.05
CA SER A 49 -2.23 3.29 -8.50
C SER A 49 -0.85 2.86 -8.97
N TYR A 50 -0.44 1.65 -8.59
CA TYR A 50 0.89 1.09 -8.87
C TYR A 50 0.76 -0.31 -9.46
N PHE A 51 1.51 -0.59 -10.52
CA PHE A 51 1.74 -1.96 -10.98
C PHE A 51 2.72 -2.64 -10.04
N VAL A 52 2.25 -3.71 -9.39
CA VAL A 52 3.08 -4.61 -8.59
C VAL A 52 3.72 -5.63 -9.52
N ARG A 53 5.01 -5.91 -9.30
CA ARG A 53 5.82 -6.75 -10.18
C ARG A 53 6.40 -7.94 -9.43
N ASN A 54 6.64 -9.04 -10.13
CA ASN A 54 7.40 -10.18 -9.61
C ASN A 54 8.92 -9.98 -9.80
N LEU A 55 9.71 -10.97 -9.40
CA LEU A 55 11.18 -10.96 -9.55
C LEU A 55 11.65 -10.93 -11.02
N GLU A 56 10.81 -11.32 -11.96
CA GLU A 56 11.08 -11.26 -13.41
C GLU A 56 10.73 -9.88 -14.00
N GLY A 57 10.14 -8.98 -13.20
CA GLY A 57 9.66 -7.67 -13.64
C GLY A 57 8.29 -7.69 -14.34
N LYS A 58 7.59 -8.83 -14.35
CA LYS A 58 6.23 -8.96 -14.89
C LYS A 58 5.21 -8.37 -13.93
N ASN A 59 4.22 -7.65 -14.46
CA ASN A 59 3.11 -7.13 -13.66
C ASN A 59 2.20 -8.27 -13.18
N ILE A 60 2.05 -8.41 -11.87
CA ILE A 60 1.25 -9.45 -11.21
C ILE A 60 -0.02 -8.90 -10.55
N GLY A 61 -0.10 -7.58 -10.36
CA GLY A 61 -1.28 -6.96 -9.76
C GLY A 61 -1.24 -5.43 -9.81
N VAL A 62 -2.32 -4.83 -9.34
CA VAL A 62 -2.44 -3.38 -9.16
C VAL A 62 -2.68 -3.10 -7.68
N PHE A 63 -1.87 -2.21 -7.10
CA PHE A 63 -2.00 -1.78 -5.72
C PHE A 63 -2.43 -0.32 -5.64
N LYS A 64 -3.44 -0.04 -4.80
CA LYS A 64 -4.04 1.30 -4.64
C LYS A 64 -4.01 1.73 -3.17
N PRO A 65 -2.91 2.37 -2.71
CA PRO A 65 -2.80 2.75 -1.30
C PRO A 65 -3.86 3.78 -0.89
N LYS A 66 -4.54 3.52 0.22
CA LYS A 66 -5.57 4.38 0.83
C LYS A 66 -5.13 5.83 0.99
N ASP A 67 -3.91 6.06 1.46
CA ASP A 67 -3.40 7.41 1.75
C ASP A 67 -3.17 8.27 0.50
N GLU A 68 -3.19 7.67 -0.70
CA GLU A 68 -3.02 8.35 -1.99
C GLU A 68 -4.34 8.51 -2.76
N GLU A 69 -5.47 8.09 -2.18
CA GLU A 69 -6.80 8.37 -2.73
C GLU A 69 -7.03 9.89 -2.81
N PRO A 70 -7.90 10.37 -3.72
CA PRO A 70 -8.23 11.79 -3.86
C PRO A 70 -8.81 12.43 -2.58
N TYR A 71 -9.14 11.64 -1.55
CA TYR A 71 -9.60 12.08 -0.22
C TYR A 71 -8.63 11.74 0.92
N GLY A 72 -7.41 11.31 0.62
CA GLY A 72 -6.39 10.95 1.59
C GLY A 72 -6.00 12.10 2.53
N ARG A 73 -5.47 11.75 3.70
CA ARG A 73 -5.15 12.66 4.82
C ARG A 73 -4.23 13.84 4.44
N PHE A 74 -3.46 13.71 3.35
CA PHE A 74 -2.54 14.73 2.84
C PHE A 74 -3.12 15.63 1.74
N ASN A 75 -4.41 15.50 1.38
CA ASN A 75 -5.09 16.42 0.46
C ASN A 75 -5.87 17.48 1.27
N PRO A 76 -5.42 18.75 1.33
CA PRO A 76 -5.97 19.75 2.23
C PRO A 76 -7.46 20.01 2.00
N LYS A 77 -8.24 19.95 3.09
CA LYS A 77 -9.71 19.98 3.11
C LYS A 77 -10.37 21.31 2.71
N TRP A 78 -9.58 22.32 2.30
CA TRP A 78 -10.08 23.66 2.03
C TRP A 78 -10.88 23.76 0.72
N SER A 79 -10.42 23.08 -0.34
CA SER A 79 -11.12 23.03 -1.63
C SER A 79 -12.48 22.33 -1.55
N LYS A 80 -12.63 21.35 -0.65
CA LYS A 80 -13.88 20.60 -0.43
C LYS A 80 -14.90 21.34 0.42
N TRP A 81 -14.44 22.13 1.41
CA TRP A 81 -15.34 23.07 2.09
C TRP A 81 -15.88 24.10 1.10
N LEU A 82 -15.02 24.66 0.25
CA LEU A 82 -15.43 25.62 -0.77
C LEU A 82 -16.38 25.00 -1.82
N GLN A 83 -16.12 23.78 -2.30
CA GLN A 83 -17.02 23.07 -3.22
C GLN A 83 -18.38 22.73 -2.59
N LYS A 84 -18.39 22.32 -1.31
CA LYS A 84 -19.62 22.02 -0.57
C LYS A 84 -20.46 23.28 -0.30
N THR A 85 -19.81 24.43 -0.12
CA THR A 85 -20.47 25.71 0.18
C THR A 85 -20.94 26.46 -1.07
N LEU A 86 -20.26 26.33 -2.22
CA LEU A 86 -20.53 27.16 -3.40
C LEU A 86 -21.33 26.45 -4.52
N CYS A 87 -21.37 25.10 -4.60
CA CYS A 87 -22.07 24.41 -5.70
C CYS A 87 -22.49 22.95 -5.36
N PRO A 88 -23.64 22.74 -4.66
CA PRO A 88 -24.05 21.43 -4.14
C PRO A 88 -24.46 20.40 -5.23
N CYS A 89 -24.54 20.78 -6.51
CA CYS A 89 -25.09 19.98 -7.59
C CYS A 89 -24.09 19.59 -8.71
N CYS A 90 -22.87 20.15 -8.74
CA CYS A 90 -21.93 19.93 -9.85
C CYS A 90 -20.58 19.31 -9.45
N PHE A 91 -20.27 19.17 -8.16
CA PHE A 91 -18.99 18.65 -7.69
C PHE A 91 -19.15 17.56 -6.63
N GLY A 92 -18.97 16.31 -7.07
CA GLY A 92 -18.55 15.21 -6.19
C GLY A 92 -19.57 14.09 -6.02
N ARG A 93 -19.05 12.86 -5.95
CA ARG A 93 -19.78 11.64 -5.56
C ARG A 93 -20.18 11.72 -4.08
N SER A 94 -21.07 12.65 -3.73
CA SER A 94 -21.52 12.92 -2.35
C SER A 94 -22.20 11.72 -1.70
N CYS A 95 -22.65 10.74 -2.49
CA CYS A 95 -23.18 9.46 -2.07
C CYS A 95 -22.12 8.40 -1.71
N LEU A 96 -20.82 8.66 -1.94
CA LEU A 96 -19.76 7.73 -1.60
C LEU A 96 -19.05 8.12 -0.30
N VAL A 97 -18.78 7.12 0.54
CA VAL A 97 -18.00 7.29 1.76
C VAL A 97 -16.56 7.67 1.39
N HIS A 98 -16.04 8.69 2.05
CA HIS A 98 -14.72 9.24 1.77
C HIS A 98 -13.62 8.29 2.27
N ASN A 99 -12.53 8.13 1.49
CA ASN A 99 -11.32 7.38 1.88
C ASN A 99 -11.54 5.88 2.17
N GLN A 100 -12.54 5.30 1.49
CA GLN A 100 -12.88 3.87 1.56
C GLN A 100 -12.90 3.23 0.16
N GLY A 101 -12.18 3.81 -0.81
CA GLY A 101 -12.12 3.29 -2.17
C GLY A 101 -11.56 1.87 -2.21
N TYR A 102 -10.45 1.62 -1.53
CA TYR A 102 -9.85 0.28 -1.41
C TYR A 102 -10.82 -0.77 -0.83
N LEU A 103 -11.67 -0.40 0.15
CA LEU A 103 -12.71 -1.29 0.67
C LEU A 103 -13.81 -1.56 -0.38
N SER A 104 -14.14 -0.57 -1.20
CA SER A 104 -15.11 -0.75 -2.28
C SER A 104 -14.59 -1.73 -3.35
N GLU A 105 -13.29 -1.69 -3.65
CA GLU A 105 -12.63 -2.60 -4.60
C GLU A 105 -12.61 -4.04 -4.04
N ALA A 106 -12.19 -4.21 -2.78
CA ALA A 106 -12.24 -5.51 -2.09
C ALA A 106 -13.67 -6.03 -1.96
N GLY A 107 -14.64 -5.15 -1.68
CA GLY A 107 -16.06 -5.47 -1.59
C GLY A 107 -16.65 -5.93 -2.92
N ALA A 108 -16.21 -5.34 -4.05
CA ALA A 108 -16.61 -5.78 -5.38
C ALA A 108 -16.17 -7.23 -5.65
N SER A 109 -14.92 -7.57 -5.32
CA SER A 109 -14.41 -8.95 -5.45
C SER A 109 -15.11 -9.93 -4.50
N LEU A 110 -15.46 -9.49 -3.28
CA LEU A 110 -16.21 -10.29 -2.32
C LEU A 110 -17.62 -10.62 -2.83
N ILE A 111 -18.33 -9.62 -3.37
CA ILE A 111 -19.68 -9.80 -3.92
C ILE A 111 -19.63 -10.68 -5.18
N ASP A 112 -18.64 -10.46 -6.06
CA ASP A 112 -18.43 -11.27 -7.27
C ASP A 112 -18.25 -12.75 -6.93
N THR A 113 -17.38 -13.06 -5.95
CA THR A 113 -17.17 -14.43 -5.45
C THR A 113 -18.44 -15.01 -4.84
N LYS A 114 -19.16 -14.22 -4.04
CA LYS A 114 -20.39 -14.68 -3.38
C LYS A 114 -21.52 -14.97 -4.36
N LEU A 115 -21.60 -14.20 -5.45
CA LEU A 115 -22.57 -14.36 -6.53
C LEU A 115 -22.07 -15.28 -7.67
N ARG A 116 -20.83 -15.76 -7.58
CA ARG A 116 -20.16 -16.62 -8.58
C ARG A 116 -20.18 -16.03 -9.99
N LEU A 117 -19.99 -14.71 -10.09
CA LEU A 117 -20.00 -14.01 -11.38
C LEU A 117 -18.67 -14.22 -12.14
N ASN A 118 -17.56 -14.30 -11.41
CA ASN A 118 -16.20 -14.51 -11.95
C ASN A 118 -15.79 -13.43 -12.97
N ILE A 119 -16.20 -12.17 -12.74
CA ILE A 119 -15.90 -11.04 -13.63
C ILE A 119 -14.81 -10.16 -13.01
N VAL A 120 -14.88 -9.93 -11.70
CA VAL A 120 -13.93 -9.08 -10.97
C VAL A 120 -12.68 -9.89 -10.62
N PRO A 121 -11.46 -9.45 -11.00
CA PRO A 121 -10.23 -10.08 -10.54
C PRO A 121 -10.16 -10.13 -9.01
N LYS A 122 -9.61 -11.21 -8.46
CA LYS A 122 -9.45 -11.39 -7.00
C LYS A 122 -8.76 -10.16 -6.40
N THR A 123 -9.43 -9.48 -5.47
CA THR A 123 -8.94 -8.24 -4.86
C THR A 123 -9.14 -8.31 -3.35
N ARG A 124 -8.10 -8.00 -2.58
CA ARG A 124 -8.14 -7.97 -1.11
C ARG A 124 -7.43 -6.74 -0.57
N VAL A 125 -7.76 -6.41 0.67
CA VAL A 125 -7.02 -5.42 1.45
C VAL A 125 -5.69 -6.02 1.87
N ILE A 126 -4.59 -5.43 1.42
CA ILE A 126 -3.23 -5.86 1.75
C ILE A 126 -2.40 -4.70 2.29
N HIS A 127 -1.29 -5.05 2.93
CA HIS A 127 -0.30 -4.10 3.41
C HIS A 127 0.99 -4.28 2.62
N LEU A 128 1.44 -3.23 1.94
CA LEU A 128 2.71 -3.26 1.20
C LEU A 128 3.58 -2.07 1.62
N THR A 129 4.88 -2.34 1.71
CA THR A 129 5.93 -1.33 1.89
C THR A 129 6.76 -1.26 0.63
N ALA A 130 6.92 -0.09 0.01
CA ALA A 130 7.83 0.06 -1.12
C ALA A 130 8.30 1.51 -1.24
N ASP A 131 9.59 1.72 -1.51
CA ASP A 131 10.18 3.05 -1.64
C ASP A 131 9.53 3.92 -2.73
N SER A 132 8.93 3.28 -3.76
CA SER A 132 8.25 3.95 -4.85
C SER A 132 6.90 4.58 -4.48
N PHE A 133 6.32 4.23 -3.32
CA PHE A 133 5.07 4.83 -2.87
C PHE A 133 5.27 6.29 -2.39
N ASN A 134 4.18 7.04 -2.37
CA ASN A 134 4.24 8.46 -1.98
C ASN A 134 4.22 8.64 -0.46
N TYR A 135 5.39 8.78 0.15
CA TYR A 135 5.52 9.07 1.58
C TYR A 135 5.74 10.55 1.86
N PRO A 136 5.22 11.08 2.98
CA PRO A 136 5.44 12.47 3.37
C PRO A 136 6.93 12.72 3.65
N ALA A 137 7.39 13.95 3.39
CA ALA A 137 8.81 14.31 3.44
C ALA A 137 9.49 13.91 4.77
N TYR A 138 8.81 14.08 5.91
CA TYR A 138 9.39 13.71 7.22
C TYR A 138 9.74 12.22 7.34
N GLN A 139 8.93 11.32 6.74
CA GLN A 139 9.21 9.87 6.79
C GLN A 139 10.44 9.55 5.93
N ARG A 140 10.58 10.18 4.76
CA ARG A 140 11.76 10.02 3.91
C ARG A 140 13.04 10.45 4.62
N HIS A 141 13.02 11.60 5.29
CA HIS A 141 14.17 12.08 6.07
C HIS A 141 14.52 11.13 7.23
N LEU A 142 13.52 10.59 7.94
CA LEU A 142 13.73 9.61 9.01
C LEU A 142 14.46 8.36 8.49
N ILE A 143 14.11 7.90 7.29
CA ILE A 143 14.72 6.69 6.69
C ILE A 143 16.15 6.96 6.27
N ILE A 144 16.40 8.11 5.65
CA ILE A 144 17.75 8.54 5.28
C ILE A 144 18.63 8.59 6.54
N ALA A 145 18.15 9.23 7.62
CA ALA A 145 18.87 9.30 8.88
C ALA A 145 19.13 7.91 9.51
N LYS A 146 18.13 7.01 9.51
CA LYS A 146 18.32 5.63 9.99
C LYS A 146 19.34 4.85 9.17
N ARG A 147 19.35 5.04 7.85
CA ARG A 147 20.31 4.41 6.94
C ARG A 147 21.72 4.90 7.21
N GLU A 148 21.91 6.21 7.35
CA GLU A 148 23.21 6.82 7.66
C GLU A 148 23.76 6.37 9.02
N ILE A 149 22.91 6.26 10.05
CA ILE A 149 23.33 5.74 11.35
C ILE A 149 23.74 4.27 11.24
N ASN A 150 22.98 3.45 10.53
CA ASN A 150 23.33 2.05 10.31
C ASN A 150 24.64 1.89 9.54
N GLU A 151 24.88 2.70 8.50
CA GLU A 151 26.14 2.70 7.76
C GLU A 151 27.31 3.11 8.66
N SER A 152 27.13 4.14 9.48
CA SER A 152 28.14 4.61 10.42
C SER A 152 28.46 3.54 11.48
N VAL A 153 27.45 2.93 12.08
CA VAL A 153 27.65 1.87 13.09
C VAL A 153 28.24 0.61 12.45
N GLY A 154 27.80 0.24 11.25
CA GLY A 154 28.34 -0.89 10.51
C GLY A 154 29.84 -0.76 10.25
N ARG A 155 30.31 0.46 9.93
CA ARG A 155 31.74 0.78 9.77
C ARG A 155 32.53 0.63 11.08
N HIS A 156 31.96 1.03 12.22
CA HIS A 156 32.67 1.03 13.51
C HIS A 156 32.52 -0.26 14.32
N MET A 157 31.47 -1.05 14.08
CA MET A 157 31.10 -2.23 14.87
C MET A 157 30.96 -3.52 14.03
N HIS A 158 31.83 -3.71 13.03
CA HIS A 158 31.94 -4.96 12.25
C HIS A 158 30.60 -5.45 11.67
N GLY A 159 29.85 -4.57 11.00
CA GLY A 159 28.60 -4.95 10.33
C GLY A 159 27.37 -5.03 11.25
N ARG A 160 27.47 -4.59 12.51
CA ARG A 160 26.31 -4.47 13.40
C ARG A 160 25.36 -3.38 12.89
N ARG A 161 24.08 -3.72 12.74
CA ARG A 161 22.99 -2.76 12.46
C ARG A 161 22.24 -2.43 13.74
N VAL A 162 21.86 -1.17 13.90
CA VAL A 162 21.07 -0.68 15.04
C VAL A 162 19.59 -0.63 14.70
N PHE A 163 19.27 -0.27 13.46
CA PHE A 163 17.92 -0.18 12.95
C PHE A 163 17.70 -1.21 11.83
N GLU A 164 16.46 -1.67 11.67
CA GLU A 164 16.08 -2.48 10.52
C GLU A 164 16.08 -1.63 9.23
N PRO A 165 16.44 -2.23 8.08
CA PRO A 165 16.57 -1.52 6.81
C PRO A 165 15.25 -0.93 6.29
N THR A 166 14.11 -1.56 6.58
CA THR A 166 12.78 -1.13 6.12
C THR A 166 12.05 -0.35 7.21
N GLY A 167 12.40 0.93 7.35
CA GLY A 167 11.74 1.86 8.28
C GLY A 167 10.43 2.47 7.78
N LEU A 168 9.95 2.07 6.59
CA LEU A 168 8.72 2.59 5.99
C LEU A 168 7.48 1.95 6.63
N GLN A 169 6.49 2.78 6.92
CA GLN A 169 5.17 2.30 7.33
C GLN A 169 4.52 1.57 6.16
N ALA A 170 4.00 0.37 6.42
CA ALA A 170 3.22 -0.37 5.45
C ALA A 170 1.97 0.43 5.08
N LYS A 171 1.72 0.57 3.79
CA LYS A 171 0.52 1.21 3.28
C LYS A 171 -0.56 0.15 3.11
N VAL A 172 -1.76 0.47 3.57
CA VAL A 172 -2.96 -0.33 3.33
C VAL A 172 -3.59 0.08 2.01
N GLY A 173 -4.08 -0.89 1.23
CA GLY A 173 -4.76 -0.66 -0.04
C GLY A 173 -5.33 -1.94 -0.62
#